data_AF-A0A9P1HHC3-F1
#
_entry.id   AF-A0A9P1HHC3-F1
#
_cell.length_a   1.000
_cell.length_b   1.000
_cell.length_c   1.000
_cell.angle_alpha   90.00
_cell.angle_beta   90.00
_cell.angle_gamma   90.00
#
_symmetry.space_group_name_H-M   'P 1'
#
loop_
_entity.id
_entity.type
_entity.pdbx_description
1 polymer ?
#
loop_
_entity_poly.entity_id
_entity_poly.type
_entity_poly.pdbx_seq_one_letter_code
_entity_poly.pdbx_strand_id
1 'polypeptide(L)'
;MDYLLDRYVFDFMPFDVSGETRKAIGQRALSVVMWADWLCKYQDPFKIFENHTSFLLGELLFFILCGLTFMHAYRHGNRYMFVWIGILIHALNVENLCYWIPDMDNFWQAQGILTLFGMRAPLYIILGIYHMFDYTAYVMVSRLRLPWWAEGPAVGLCAVMLDMPYDIMGIKEVWWTWHDTDPNIYDRMYWVPWNSYYFHASFACSFVWILNASRYYLVDVEYDWKKFPRELLCSFLAGMGAFWLGTIQFAVLYHPLHDMFGVHTEITTILFLATYIVIVITADRRNNNPAARTGNKYWFDELACAIALEYLFFMILVVIGNPVNVVSEGLHQTIGNCNDLQQVHTPTGMILQKKKYLCINNYDEKYFDFHCLPGGAVKMPEDGSPLEWYAICGTQYKNRAEYIAIIWGICILYGFIFYQIAAKSGTTPIVPVKRYQKVTVVRDKINSPETSRSTPSKKASSTTPDKKKTLTTPPIPRRIFSEPQSHKEFVAPSIPKYMTPRASSMIPETPSRTLRERRKISYKE
;
A
#
# COMPACT_ATOMS: atom_id res chain seq x y z
N MET A 1 25.81 31.20 1.31
CA MET A 1 25.30 31.35 -0.07
C MET A 1 25.85 32.59 -0.76
N ASP A 2 25.86 33.75 -0.10
CA ASP A 2 26.36 35.01 -0.69
C ASP A 2 27.77 34.87 -1.28
N TYR A 3 28.70 34.28 -0.53
CA TYR A 3 30.06 33.98 -1.00
C TYR A 3 30.10 33.10 -2.28
N LEU A 4 29.24 32.09 -2.37
CA LEU A 4 29.19 31.19 -3.53
C LEU A 4 28.63 31.92 -4.76
N LEU A 5 27.60 32.73 -4.58
CA LEU A 5 27.03 33.51 -5.67
C LEU A 5 27.96 34.62 -6.12
N ASP A 6 28.65 35.31 -5.20
CA ASP A 6 29.68 36.29 -5.56
C ASP A 6 30.77 35.63 -6.41
N ARG A 7 31.37 34.54 -5.90
CA ARG A 7 32.51 33.89 -6.55
C ARG A 7 32.20 33.19 -7.88
N TYR A 8 31.00 32.62 -8.02
CA TYR A 8 30.68 31.76 -9.17
C TYR A 8 29.62 32.33 -10.11
N VAL A 9 28.89 33.37 -9.71
CA VAL A 9 27.84 33.98 -10.55
C VAL A 9 28.16 35.44 -10.79
N PHE A 10 28.28 36.24 -9.73
CA PHE A 10 28.34 37.68 -9.87
C PHE A 10 29.67 38.19 -10.45
N ASP A 11 30.79 37.54 -10.12
CA ASP A 11 32.11 37.88 -10.67
C ASP A 11 32.24 37.63 -12.18
N PHE A 12 31.34 36.85 -12.78
CA PHE A 12 31.35 36.52 -14.21
C PHE A 12 30.33 37.32 -15.03
N MET A 13 29.53 38.19 -14.41
CA MET A 13 28.56 39.00 -15.15
C MET A 13 29.23 40.23 -15.76
N PRO A 14 28.89 40.60 -17.01
CA PRO A 14 29.53 41.74 -17.70
C PRO A 14 29.03 43.12 -17.22
N PHE A 15 28.27 43.18 -16.12
CA PHE A 15 27.69 44.40 -15.57
C PHE A 15 27.65 44.34 -14.04
N ASP A 16 27.80 45.49 -13.39
CA ASP A 16 27.68 45.62 -11.94
C ASP A 16 26.23 45.48 -11.49
N VAL A 17 26.00 44.59 -10.53
CA VAL A 17 24.70 44.40 -9.88
C VAL A 17 24.72 45.06 -8.52
N SER A 18 23.72 45.92 -8.27
CA SER A 18 23.58 46.67 -7.02
C SER A 18 23.50 45.73 -5.81
N GLY A 19 24.02 46.18 -4.66
CA GLY A 19 24.04 45.36 -3.44
C GLY A 19 22.66 44.88 -2.99
N GLU A 20 21.62 45.69 -3.17
CA GLU A 20 20.22 45.29 -2.90
C GLU A 20 19.77 44.15 -3.81
N THR A 21 20.10 44.22 -5.10
CA THR A 21 19.75 43.18 -6.08
C THR A 21 20.53 41.89 -5.80
N ARG A 22 21.82 41.99 -5.46
CA ARG A 22 22.63 40.81 -5.05
C ARG A 22 22.01 40.13 -3.82
N LYS A 23 21.62 40.90 -2.80
CA LYS A 23 20.95 40.37 -1.60
C LYS A 23 19.61 39.70 -1.93
N ALA A 24 18.80 40.31 -2.80
CA ALA A 24 17.53 39.73 -3.24
C ALA A 24 17.72 38.40 -4.02
N ILE A 25 18.73 38.34 -4.90
CA ILE A 25 19.09 37.12 -5.61
C ILE A 25 19.63 36.06 -4.63
N GLY A 26 20.47 36.47 -3.67
CA GLY A 26 20.99 35.61 -2.61
C GLY A 26 19.91 34.96 -1.76
N GLN A 27 18.91 35.74 -1.35
CA GLN A 27 17.75 35.22 -0.63
C GLN A 27 16.93 34.23 -1.47
N ARG A 28 16.67 34.54 -2.75
CA ARG A 28 15.94 33.61 -3.65
C ARG A 28 16.71 32.32 -3.88
N ALA A 29 18.03 32.40 -4.09
CA ALA A 29 18.89 31.23 -4.25
C ALA A 29 18.91 30.39 -2.97
N LEU A 30 19.01 31.02 -1.79
CA LEU A 30 18.87 30.33 -0.52
C LEU A 30 17.51 29.64 -0.41
N SER A 31 16.41 30.30 -0.78
CA SER A 31 15.09 29.67 -0.78
C SER A 31 15.03 28.45 -1.72
N VAL A 32 15.60 28.54 -2.93
CA VAL A 32 15.67 27.40 -3.86
C VAL A 32 16.49 26.24 -3.27
N VAL A 33 17.62 26.54 -2.63
CA VAL A 33 18.45 25.53 -1.96
C VAL A 33 17.71 24.89 -0.80
N MET A 34 17.01 25.68 0.03
CA MET A 34 16.18 25.14 1.13
C MET A 34 15.05 24.26 0.60
N TRP A 35 14.40 24.65 -0.50
CA TRP A 35 13.39 23.83 -1.16
C TRP A 35 13.97 22.55 -1.74
N ALA A 36 15.16 22.60 -2.34
CA ALA A 36 15.83 21.42 -2.87
C ALA A 36 16.28 20.46 -1.76
N ASP A 37 16.86 20.99 -0.67
CA ASP A 37 17.29 20.23 0.51
C ASP A 37 16.09 19.59 1.23
N TRP A 38 14.97 20.34 1.34
CA TRP A 38 13.71 19.80 1.82
C TRP A 38 13.15 18.73 0.87
N LEU A 39 13.20 18.94 -0.45
CA LEU A 39 12.63 17.99 -1.39
C LEU A 39 13.40 16.67 -1.39
N CYS A 40 14.73 16.72 -1.42
CA CYS A 40 15.59 15.55 -1.54
C CYS A 40 16.96 15.81 -0.91
N LYS A 41 17.27 15.06 0.14
CA LYS A 41 18.58 15.05 0.78
C LYS A 41 19.37 13.83 0.33
N TYR A 42 20.64 14.07 -0.03
CA TYR A 42 21.61 13.02 -0.33
C TYR A 42 22.45 12.70 0.90
N GLN A 43 22.68 11.42 1.14
CA GLN A 43 23.61 10.93 2.16
C GLN A 43 24.66 10.02 1.53
N ASP A 44 25.91 10.14 1.99
CA ASP A 44 27.01 9.33 1.51
C ASP A 44 26.77 7.83 1.80
N PRO A 45 26.69 6.97 0.78
CA PRO A 45 26.48 5.53 0.95
C PRO A 45 27.55 4.87 1.83
N PHE A 46 28.79 5.38 1.83
CA PHE A 46 29.84 4.81 2.69
C PHE A 46 29.57 5.06 4.17
N LYS A 47 29.07 6.25 4.53
CA LYS A 47 28.63 6.55 5.89
C LYS A 47 27.48 5.62 6.31
N ILE A 48 26.51 5.38 5.42
CA ILE A 48 25.41 4.45 5.70
C ILE A 48 25.95 3.02 5.84
N PHE A 49 26.89 2.60 4.99
CA PHE A 49 27.48 1.27 5.06
C PHE A 49 28.21 1.03 6.39
N GLU A 50 28.96 2.01 6.89
CA GLU A 50 29.71 1.91 8.15
C GLU A 50 28.80 1.88 9.38
N ASN A 51 27.74 2.71 9.38
CA ASN A 51 26.87 2.88 10.56
C ASN A 51 25.63 1.98 10.55
N HIS A 52 25.14 1.61 9.36
CA HIS A 52 23.82 0.99 9.16
C HIS A 52 23.78 0.07 7.94
N THR A 53 24.73 -0.87 7.86
CA THR A 53 24.92 -1.75 6.71
C THR A 53 23.65 -2.48 6.28
N SER A 54 22.88 -3.02 7.23
CA SER A 54 21.66 -3.79 6.93
C SER A 54 20.62 -2.94 6.21
N PHE A 55 20.47 -1.68 6.60
CA PHE A 55 19.56 -0.73 5.97
C PHE A 55 19.97 -0.40 4.54
N LEU A 56 21.27 -0.13 4.28
CA LEU A 56 21.74 0.10 2.91
C LEU A 56 21.49 -1.11 2.01
N LEU A 57 21.74 -2.32 2.50
CA LEU A 57 21.45 -3.55 1.75
C LEU A 57 19.95 -3.73 1.51
N GLY A 58 19.11 -3.38 2.49
CA GLY A 58 17.66 -3.33 2.33
C GLY A 58 17.23 -2.33 1.26
N GLU A 59 17.80 -1.12 1.28
CA GLU A 59 17.52 -0.07 0.29
C GLU A 59 17.84 -0.56 -1.14
N LEU A 60 19.03 -1.12 -1.34
CA LEU A 60 19.46 -1.68 -2.62
C LEU A 60 18.57 -2.85 -3.07
N LEU A 61 18.19 -3.74 -2.15
CA LEU A 61 17.26 -4.82 -2.44
C LEU A 61 15.95 -4.25 -2.98
N PHE A 62 15.30 -3.33 -2.26
CA PHE A 62 14.00 -2.80 -2.66
C PHE A 62 14.04 -2.01 -3.97
N PHE A 63 15.18 -1.40 -4.34
CA PHE A 63 15.36 -0.86 -5.70
C PHE A 63 15.42 -1.96 -6.77
N ILE A 64 16.09 -3.08 -6.51
CA ILE A 64 16.09 -4.24 -7.41
C ILE A 64 14.67 -4.81 -7.54
N LEU A 65 13.95 -4.97 -6.43
CA LEU A 65 12.56 -5.45 -6.42
C LEU A 65 11.63 -4.49 -7.18
N CYS A 66 11.78 -3.18 -6.98
CA CYS A 66 11.10 -2.16 -7.79
C CYS A 66 11.36 -2.36 -9.28
N GLY A 67 12.63 -2.55 -9.67
CA GLY A 67 13.02 -2.85 -11.04
C GLY A 67 12.31 -4.08 -11.60
N LEU A 68 12.24 -5.18 -10.83
CA LEU A 68 11.54 -6.40 -11.24
C LEU A 68 10.02 -6.18 -11.41
N THR A 69 9.37 -5.47 -10.48
CA THR A 69 7.93 -5.15 -10.60
C THR A 69 7.66 -4.25 -11.81
N PHE A 70 8.53 -3.29 -12.08
CA PHE A 70 8.45 -2.41 -13.25
C PHE A 70 8.65 -3.20 -14.55
N MET A 71 9.65 -4.09 -14.61
CA MET A 71 9.88 -4.97 -15.76
C MET A 71 8.65 -5.83 -16.06
N HIS A 72 8.03 -6.40 -15.02
CA HIS A 72 6.77 -7.12 -15.17
C HIS A 72 5.65 -6.22 -15.71
N ALA A 73 5.47 -5.04 -15.12
CA ALA A 73 4.45 -4.07 -15.54
C ALA A 73 4.63 -3.64 -17.00
N TYR A 74 5.88 -3.38 -17.39
CA TYR A 74 6.24 -2.98 -18.74
C TYR A 74 6.03 -4.11 -19.75
N ARG A 75 6.47 -5.33 -19.42
CA ARG A 75 6.33 -6.53 -20.28
C ARG A 75 4.87 -6.88 -20.54
N HIS A 76 4.02 -6.80 -19.51
CA HIS A 76 2.58 -7.06 -19.66
C HIS A 76 1.81 -5.85 -20.23
N GLY A 77 2.36 -4.65 -20.08
CA GLY A 77 1.83 -3.40 -20.61
C GLY A 77 0.40 -3.10 -20.17
N ASN A 78 -0.29 -2.28 -20.96
CA ASN A 78 -1.71 -1.97 -20.80
C ASN A 78 -2.03 -1.44 -19.38
N ARG A 79 -3.01 -2.06 -18.71
CA ARG A 79 -3.48 -1.70 -17.37
C ARG A 79 -2.46 -1.92 -16.26
N TYR A 80 -1.49 -2.79 -16.43
CA TYR A 80 -0.50 -3.09 -15.39
C TYR A 80 0.43 -1.90 -15.12
N MET A 81 0.81 -1.16 -16.17
CA MET A 81 1.57 0.09 -16.01
C MET A 81 0.77 1.15 -15.24
N PHE A 82 -0.53 1.25 -15.51
CA PHE A 82 -1.41 2.17 -14.79
C PHE A 82 -1.58 1.76 -13.31
N VAL A 83 -1.66 0.46 -13.02
CA VAL A 83 -1.66 -0.03 -11.62
C VAL A 83 -0.35 0.34 -10.92
N TRP A 84 0.79 0.12 -11.57
CA TRP A 84 2.11 0.47 -11.03
C TRP A 84 2.18 1.98 -10.71
N ILE A 85 1.75 2.85 -11.63
CA ILE A 85 1.65 4.30 -11.38
C ILE A 85 0.65 4.64 -10.27
N GLY A 86 -0.49 3.94 -10.21
CA GLY A 86 -1.48 4.11 -9.15
C GLY A 86 -0.91 3.81 -7.76
N ILE A 87 -0.07 2.78 -7.65
CA ILE A 87 0.63 2.42 -6.42
C ILE A 87 1.67 3.47 -6.04
N LEU A 88 2.38 4.05 -7.00
CA LEU A 88 3.24 5.22 -6.73
C LEU A 88 2.43 6.39 -6.14
N ILE A 89 1.25 6.68 -6.70
CA ILE A 89 0.36 7.71 -6.17
C ILE A 89 -0.12 7.33 -4.77
N HIS A 90 -0.43 6.05 -4.55
CA HIS A 90 -0.81 5.53 -3.23
C HIS A 90 0.29 5.76 -2.19
N ALA A 91 1.52 5.34 -2.50
CA ALA A 91 2.69 5.51 -1.65
C ALA A 91 2.90 6.99 -1.28
N LEU A 92 2.91 7.87 -2.29
CA LEU A 92 3.04 9.30 -2.08
C LEU A 92 1.92 9.84 -1.18
N ASN A 93 0.68 9.40 -1.39
CA ASN A 93 -0.45 9.86 -0.58
C ASN A 93 -0.35 9.39 0.88
N VAL A 94 -0.04 8.11 1.13
CA VAL A 94 0.08 7.56 2.48
C VAL A 94 1.23 8.25 3.23
N GLU A 95 2.44 8.27 2.66
CA GLU A 95 3.60 8.87 3.32
C GLU A 95 3.38 10.36 3.61
N ASN A 96 2.86 11.13 2.65
CA ASN A 96 2.58 12.55 2.90
C ASN A 96 1.49 12.73 3.98
N LEU A 97 0.43 11.93 4.03
CA LEU A 97 -0.57 12.08 5.07
C LEU A 97 -0.01 11.74 6.46
N CYS A 98 0.81 10.69 6.56
CA CYS A 98 1.47 10.31 7.81
C CYS A 98 2.41 11.38 8.36
N TYR A 99 3.09 12.16 7.50
CA TYR A 99 4.03 13.19 7.96
C TYR A 99 3.39 14.57 8.19
N TRP A 100 2.31 14.89 7.48
CA TRP A 100 1.71 16.22 7.53
C TRP A 100 0.55 16.34 8.52
N ILE A 101 -0.04 15.21 8.93
CA ILE A 101 -1.10 15.17 9.93
C ILE A 101 -0.45 14.81 11.29
N PRO A 102 -0.39 15.74 12.26
CA PRO A 102 0.28 15.50 13.55
C PRO A 102 -0.25 14.29 14.33
N ASP A 103 -1.53 13.95 14.12
CA ASP A 103 -2.19 12.81 14.75
C ASP A 103 -1.72 11.47 14.17
N MET A 104 -1.19 11.48 12.95
CA MET A 104 -0.66 10.31 12.25
C MET A 104 0.87 10.26 12.24
N ASP A 105 1.54 11.31 12.68
CA ASP A 105 2.99 11.36 12.78
C ASP A 105 3.46 10.47 13.93
N ASN A 106 3.75 9.21 13.59
CA ASN A 106 3.99 8.15 14.57
C ASN A 106 5.17 7.23 14.22
N PHE A 107 5.92 7.49 13.15
CA PHE A 107 7.17 6.79 12.83
C PHE A 107 8.22 7.69 12.20
N TRP A 108 9.48 7.28 12.31
CA TRP A 108 10.65 7.97 11.76
C TRP A 108 11.60 6.99 11.10
N GLN A 109 11.92 7.24 9.83
CA GLN A 109 12.76 6.37 9.03
C GLN A 109 14.24 6.74 9.16
N ALA A 110 15.10 5.72 9.10
CA ALA A 110 16.53 5.91 8.93
C ALA A 110 16.82 6.60 7.58
N GLN A 111 17.97 7.27 7.50
CA GLN A 111 18.29 8.13 6.36
C GLN A 111 18.94 7.34 5.23
N GLY A 112 18.22 7.24 4.10
CA GLY A 112 18.67 6.55 2.88
C GLY A 112 19.65 7.37 2.04
N ILE A 113 20.14 6.75 0.96
CA ILE A 113 20.97 7.44 -0.05
C ILE A 113 20.26 8.70 -0.54
N LEU A 114 18.96 8.59 -0.78
CA LEU A 114 18.07 9.70 -1.10
C LEU A 114 16.87 9.68 -0.16
N THR A 115 16.70 10.75 0.61
CA THR A 115 15.56 10.91 1.54
C THR A 115 14.76 12.14 1.17
N LEU A 116 13.46 11.96 0.95
CA LEU A 116 12.54 12.99 0.47
C LEU A 116 11.74 13.63 1.62
N PHE A 117 11.09 14.76 1.31
CA PHE A 117 10.11 15.45 2.17
C PHE A 117 10.64 15.86 3.54
N GLY A 118 11.78 16.54 3.57
CA GLY A 118 12.40 17.04 4.78
C GLY A 118 13.00 15.90 5.61
N MET A 119 13.64 14.94 4.94
CA MET A 119 14.31 13.81 5.58
C MET A 119 13.36 12.79 6.24
N ARG A 120 12.12 12.70 5.73
CA ARG A 120 11.07 11.83 6.29
C ARG A 120 10.94 10.49 5.57
N ALA A 121 10.95 10.50 4.23
CA ALA A 121 10.74 9.29 3.43
C ALA A 121 11.96 8.95 2.57
N PRO A 122 12.75 7.94 2.94
CA PRO A 122 13.71 7.32 2.04
C PRO A 122 13.06 6.91 0.72
N LEU A 123 13.78 7.10 -0.38
CA LEU A 123 13.25 6.87 -1.72
C LEU A 123 12.79 5.41 -1.94
N TYR A 124 13.46 4.45 -1.30
CA TYR A 124 13.10 3.04 -1.40
C TYR A 124 11.73 2.72 -0.79
N ILE A 125 11.21 3.54 0.12
CA ILE A 125 9.86 3.37 0.65
C ILE A 125 8.86 3.68 -0.46
N ILE A 126 8.97 4.88 -1.02
CA ILE A 126 8.03 5.40 -2.05
C ILE A 126 8.09 4.56 -3.33
N LEU A 127 9.29 4.19 -3.79
CA LEU A 127 9.48 3.46 -5.04
C LEU A 127 9.60 1.94 -4.85
N GLY A 128 10.18 1.46 -3.76
CA GLY A 128 10.49 0.05 -3.56
C GLY A 128 9.37 -0.71 -2.86
N ILE A 129 9.10 -0.36 -1.61
CA ILE A 129 8.23 -1.11 -0.69
C ILE A 129 6.82 -1.26 -1.25
N TYR A 130 6.11 -0.16 -1.52
CA TYR A 130 4.72 -0.23 -2.00
C TYR A 130 4.60 -0.98 -3.32
N HIS A 131 5.56 -0.82 -4.23
CA HIS A 131 5.57 -1.59 -5.47
C HIS A 131 5.86 -3.07 -5.20
N MET A 132 6.80 -3.39 -4.32
CA MET A 132 7.06 -4.77 -3.97
C MET A 132 5.82 -5.43 -3.34
N PHE A 133 5.13 -4.75 -2.42
CA PHE A 133 4.04 -5.36 -1.67
C PHE A 133 2.72 -5.31 -2.44
N ASP A 134 2.25 -4.13 -2.80
CA ASP A 134 0.91 -3.95 -3.37
C ASP A 134 0.83 -4.43 -4.82
N TYR A 135 1.85 -4.13 -5.64
CA TYR A 135 1.81 -4.52 -7.06
C TYR A 135 1.97 -6.03 -7.20
N THR A 136 2.91 -6.61 -6.47
CA THR A 136 3.11 -8.07 -6.46
C THR A 136 1.86 -8.78 -5.93
N ALA A 137 1.28 -8.31 -4.81
CA ALA A 137 0.04 -8.87 -4.27
C ALA A 137 -1.10 -8.78 -5.29
N TYR A 138 -1.30 -7.61 -5.92
CA TYR A 138 -2.32 -7.41 -6.96
C TYR A 138 -2.18 -8.41 -8.10
N VAL A 139 -0.97 -8.54 -8.66
CA VAL A 139 -0.75 -9.45 -9.80
C VAL A 139 -0.88 -10.90 -9.37
N MET A 140 -0.32 -11.30 -8.22
CA MET A 140 -0.42 -12.68 -7.73
C MET A 140 -1.89 -13.06 -7.52
N VAL A 141 -2.68 -12.21 -6.87
CA VAL A 141 -4.10 -12.49 -6.64
C VAL A 141 -4.91 -12.52 -7.94
N SER A 142 -4.55 -11.70 -8.94
CA SER A 142 -5.23 -11.74 -10.25
C SER A 142 -5.16 -13.11 -10.93
N ARG A 143 -4.16 -13.95 -10.59
CA ARG A 143 -4.02 -15.34 -11.06
C ARG A 143 -5.08 -16.27 -10.49
N LEU A 144 -5.63 -15.94 -9.32
CA LEU A 144 -6.70 -16.71 -8.68
C LEU A 144 -8.06 -16.49 -9.33
N ARG A 145 -8.21 -15.45 -10.18
CA ARG A 145 -9.48 -15.11 -10.87
C ARG A 145 -10.65 -14.96 -9.90
N LEU A 146 -10.40 -14.36 -8.74
CA LEU A 146 -11.43 -14.13 -7.74
C LEU A 146 -12.46 -13.10 -8.24
N PRO A 147 -13.72 -13.16 -7.75
CA PRO A 147 -14.69 -12.11 -8.00
C PRO A 147 -14.27 -10.80 -7.33
N TRP A 148 -14.78 -9.68 -7.85
CA TRP A 148 -14.39 -8.32 -7.45
C TRP A 148 -14.47 -8.05 -5.93
N TRP A 149 -15.44 -8.66 -5.23
CA TRP A 149 -15.63 -8.48 -3.79
C TRP A 149 -14.59 -9.22 -2.94
N ALA A 150 -13.94 -10.24 -3.48
CA ALA A 150 -12.91 -11.04 -2.79
C ALA A 150 -11.49 -10.71 -3.23
N GLU A 151 -11.33 -10.10 -4.41
CA GLU A 151 -10.01 -9.73 -4.94
C GLU A 151 -9.28 -8.74 -4.03
N GLY A 152 -9.96 -7.67 -3.59
CA GLY A 152 -9.39 -6.70 -2.64
C GLY A 152 -8.89 -7.33 -1.34
N PRO A 153 -9.74 -8.08 -0.60
CA PRO A 153 -9.32 -8.78 0.62
C PRO A 153 -8.15 -9.74 0.42
N ALA A 154 -8.10 -10.47 -0.71
CA ALA A 154 -6.96 -11.32 -1.04
C ALA A 154 -5.69 -10.51 -1.28
N VAL A 155 -5.77 -9.36 -1.96
CA VAL A 155 -4.61 -8.48 -2.15
C VAL A 155 -4.13 -7.93 -0.82
N GLY A 156 -5.03 -7.52 0.07
CA GLY A 156 -4.69 -7.09 1.42
C GLY A 156 -3.95 -8.15 2.23
N LEU A 157 -4.42 -9.40 2.20
CA LEU A 157 -3.73 -10.51 2.87
C LEU A 157 -2.34 -10.78 2.27
N CYS A 158 -2.22 -10.79 0.94
CA CYS A 158 -0.94 -10.99 0.27
C CYS A 158 0.05 -9.84 0.54
N ALA A 159 -0.43 -8.59 0.64
CA ALA A 159 0.41 -7.45 1.00
C ALA A 159 1.01 -7.63 2.40
N VAL A 160 0.19 -8.01 3.40
CA VAL A 160 0.66 -8.31 4.76
C VAL A 160 1.64 -9.49 4.80
N MET A 161 1.43 -10.52 3.97
CA MET A 161 2.37 -11.64 3.88
C MET A 161 3.76 -11.22 3.36
N LEU A 162 3.83 -10.25 2.47
CA LEU A 162 5.10 -9.70 1.99
C LEU A 162 5.73 -8.78 3.04
N ASP A 163 4.90 -7.92 3.64
CA ASP A 163 5.33 -6.89 4.59
C ASP A 163 5.81 -7.44 5.95
N MET A 164 5.19 -8.49 6.49
CA MET A 164 5.47 -8.98 7.84
C MET A 164 6.97 -9.25 8.18
N PRO A 165 7.77 -9.96 7.33
CA PRO A 165 9.20 -10.12 7.61
C PRO A 165 9.99 -8.80 7.52
N TYR A 166 9.60 -7.89 6.62
CA TYR A 166 10.19 -6.55 6.51
C TYR A 166 9.94 -5.76 7.80
N ASP A 167 8.71 -5.73 8.28
CA ASP A 167 8.31 -4.97 9.47
C ASP A 167 9.08 -5.43 10.73
N ILE A 168 9.13 -6.74 10.97
CA ILE A 168 9.80 -7.32 12.14
C ILE A 168 11.31 -7.06 12.11
N MET A 169 11.94 -7.28 10.96
CA MET A 169 13.39 -7.12 10.83
C MET A 169 13.80 -5.66 10.75
N GLY A 170 13.01 -4.82 10.08
CA GLY A 170 13.30 -3.41 9.93
C GLY A 170 13.28 -2.68 11.27
N ILE A 171 12.30 -2.94 12.14
CA ILE A 171 12.33 -2.40 13.51
C ILE A 171 13.50 -2.95 14.32
N LYS A 172 13.76 -4.26 14.23
CA LYS A 172 14.84 -4.86 15.01
C LYS A 172 16.22 -4.35 14.61
N GLU A 173 16.42 -4.04 13.34
CA GLU A 173 17.62 -3.45 12.76
C GLU A 173 17.55 -1.91 12.67
N VAL A 174 16.55 -1.28 13.33
CA VAL A 174 16.38 0.18 13.48
C VAL A 174 16.27 0.94 12.14
N TRP A 175 15.73 0.31 11.10
CA TRP A 175 15.45 0.94 9.81
C TRP A 175 14.40 2.05 9.94
N TRP A 176 13.51 1.93 10.92
CA TRP A 176 12.69 3.01 11.44
C TRP A 176 12.40 2.81 12.91
N THR A 177 11.82 3.85 13.51
CA THR A 177 11.30 3.83 14.87
C THR A 177 9.83 4.20 14.88
N TRP A 178 9.13 3.72 15.89
CA TRP A 178 7.75 4.08 16.16
C TRP A 178 7.68 5.06 17.33
N HIS A 179 6.55 5.75 17.46
CA HIS A 179 6.28 6.63 18.57
C HIS A 179 6.04 5.85 19.87
N ASP A 180 6.78 6.20 20.92
CA ASP A 180 6.81 5.50 22.22
C ASP A 180 5.41 5.40 22.88
N THR A 181 4.67 6.52 22.95
CA THR A 181 3.41 6.60 23.70
C THR A 181 2.14 6.78 22.87
N ASP A 182 2.19 6.51 21.56
CA ASP A 182 1.00 6.72 20.74
C ASP A 182 0.00 5.56 20.96
N PRO A 183 -1.23 5.85 21.44
CA PRO A 183 -2.19 4.81 21.80
C PRO A 183 -2.67 3.99 20.60
N ASN A 184 -2.59 4.51 19.37
CA ASN A 184 -2.97 3.78 18.17
C ASN A 184 -1.93 2.75 17.75
N ILE A 185 -0.73 2.76 18.32
CA ILE A 185 0.34 1.82 17.96
C ILE A 185 1.00 1.18 19.19
N TYR A 186 0.35 1.32 20.35
CA TYR A 186 0.88 0.85 21.63
C TYR A 186 1.02 -0.68 21.67
N ASP A 187 -0.02 -1.40 21.24
CA ASP A 187 -0.02 -2.86 21.22
C ASP A 187 0.83 -3.39 20.05
N ARG A 188 1.87 -4.17 20.38
CA ARG A 188 2.91 -4.57 19.42
C ARG A 188 3.24 -6.05 19.46
N MET A 189 3.69 -6.57 18.31
CA MET A 189 4.30 -7.89 18.14
C MET A 189 5.72 -7.69 17.62
N TYR A 190 6.74 -8.15 18.35
CA TYR A 190 8.16 -7.87 18.01
C TYR A 190 8.47 -6.39 17.78
N TRP A 191 7.83 -5.50 18.57
CA TRP A 191 7.91 -4.04 18.45
C TRP A 191 7.20 -3.44 17.23
N VAL A 192 6.61 -4.26 16.37
CA VAL A 192 5.76 -3.83 15.26
C VAL A 192 4.32 -3.64 15.76
N PRO A 193 3.70 -2.48 15.55
CA PRO A 193 2.30 -2.25 15.90
C PRO A 193 1.37 -3.19 15.15
N TRP A 194 0.42 -3.80 15.86
CA TRP A 194 -0.61 -4.63 15.21
C TRP A 194 -1.47 -3.88 14.19
N ASN A 195 -1.59 -2.56 14.37
CA ASN A 195 -2.30 -1.69 13.42
C ASN A 195 -1.53 -1.49 12.11
N SER A 196 -0.21 -1.68 12.07
CA SER A 196 0.57 -1.65 10.82
C SER A 196 0.00 -2.65 9.81
N TYR A 197 -0.11 -3.92 10.22
CA TYR A 197 -0.67 -5.00 9.39
C TYR A 197 -2.12 -4.74 8.98
N TYR A 198 -2.92 -4.12 9.87
CA TYR A 198 -4.27 -3.73 9.55
C TYR A 198 -4.28 -2.69 8.42
N PHE A 199 -3.50 -1.62 8.55
CA PHE A 199 -3.44 -0.54 7.57
C PHE A 199 -2.97 -1.06 6.21
N HIS A 200 -1.88 -1.85 6.16
CA HIS A 200 -1.42 -2.47 4.91
C HIS A 200 -2.51 -3.32 4.24
N ALA A 201 -3.18 -4.21 4.98
CA ALA A 201 -4.26 -5.02 4.42
C ALA A 201 -5.45 -4.18 3.92
N SER A 202 -5.88 -3.19 4.70
CA SER A 202 -7.06 -2.37 4.40
C SER A 202 -6.81 -1.40 3.25
N PHE A 203 -5.62 -0.79 3.16
CA PHE A 203 -5.24 0.12 2.07
C PHE A 203 -5.10 -0.62 0.74
N ALA A 204 -4.39 -1.75 0.73
CA ALA A 204 -4.25 -2.56 -0.49
C ALA A 204 -5.61 -3.12 -0.97
N CYS A 205 -6.48 -3.55 -0.05
CA CYS A 205 -7.85 -3.95 -0.37
C CYS A 205 -8.65 -2.78 -1.00
N SER A 206 -8.60 -1.62 -0.36
CA SER A 206 -9.28 -0.40 -0.81
C SER A 206 -8.83 0.06 -2.18
N PHE A 207 -7.52 0.03 -2.42
CA PHE A 207 -6.92 0.38 -3.70
C PHE A 207 -7.55 -0.45 -4.83
N VAL A 208 -7.62 -1.78 -4.65
CA VAL A 208 -8.18 -2.69 -5.66
C VAL A 208 -9.67 -2.47 -5.87
N TRP A 209 -10.45 -2.29 -4.81
CA TRP A 209 -11.88 -2.02 -4.94
C TRP A 209 -12.16 -0.72 -5.68
N ILE A 210 -11.46 0.36 -5.34
CA ILE A 210 -11.63 1.66 -6.01
C ILE A 210 -11.16 1.58 -7.46
N LEU A 211 -10.04 0.90 -7.72
CA LEU A 211 -9.53 0.69 -9.08
C LEU A 211 -10.54 -0.08 -9.94
N ASN A 212 -11.10 -1.17 -9.41
CA ASN A 212 -12.07 -1.99 -10.13
C ASN A 212 -13.39 -1.24 -10.34
N ALA A 213 -13.89 -0.55 -9.31
CA ALA A 213 -15.10 0.25 -9.40
C ALA A 213 -14.95 1.40 -10.41
N SER A 214 -13.86 2.18 -10.31
CA SER A 214 -13.58 3.27 -11.25
C SER A 214 -13.44 2.76 -12.68
N ARG A 215 -12.75 1.63 -12.90
CA ARG A 215 -12.64 1.04 -14.22
C ARG A 215 -14.00 0.60 -14.78
N TYR A 216 -14.83 -0.02 -13.95
CA TYR A 216 -16.18 -0.45 -14.34
C TYR A 216 -17.04 0.72 -14.85
N TYR A 217 -16.91 1.91 -14.23
CA TYR A 217 -17.69 3.08 -14.62
C TYR A 217 -17.07 3.92 -15.75
N LEU A 218 -15.73 3.97 -15.86
CA LEU A 218 -15.05 4.95 -16.71
C LEU A 218 -14.49 4.36 -18.02
N VAL A 219 -14.17 3.07 -18.05
CA VAL A 219 -13.50 2.41 -19.19
C VAL A 219 -14.20 1.09 -19.58
N ASP A 220 -13.93 0.63 -20.80
CA ASP A 220 -14.51 -0.64 -21.28
C ASP A 220 -13.71 -1.82 -20.72
N VAL A 221 -14.23 -3.04 -20.83
CA VAL A 221 -13.46 -4.25 -20.45
C VAL A 221 -12.16 -4.37 -21.26
N GLU A 222 -12.22 -4.05 -22.56
CA GLU A 222 -11.06 -3.98 -23.44
C GLU A 222 -10.29 -2.69 -23.23
N TYR A 223 -8.96 -2.80 -23.21
CA TYR A 223 -8.08 -1.65 -23.15
C TYR A 223 -8.11 -0.88 -24.48
N ASP A 224 -8.36 0.42 -24.39
CA ASP A 224 -8.40 1.35 -25.51
C ASP A 224 -7.43 2.51 -25.24
N TRP A 225 -6.34 2.58 -26.01
CA TRP A 225 -5.30 3.61 -25.84
C TRP A 225 -5.85 5.04 -25.98
N LYS A 226 -6.96 5.24 -26.70
CA LYS A 226 -7.61 6.55 -26.83
C LYS A 226 -8.26 7.01 -25.51
N LYS A 227 -8.53 6.07 -24.61
CA LYS A 227 -9.08 6.33 -23.26
C LYS A 227 -7.98 6.34 -22.18
N PHE A 228 -6.70 6.46 -22.55
CA PHE A 228 -5.60 6.52 -21.56
C PHE A 228 -5.82 7.55 -20.43
N PRO A 229 -6.42 8.75 -20.64
CA PRO A 229 -6.61 9.69 -19.54
C PRO A 229 -7.60 9.15 -18.50
N ARG A 230 -8.56 8.31 -18.92
CA ARG A 230 -9.51 7.67 -18.02
C ARG A 230 -8.87 6.53 -17.23
N GLU A 231 -7.96 5.77 -17.84
CA GLU A 231 -7.19 4.73 -17.13
C GLU A 231 -6.25 5.37 -16.08
N LEU A 232 -5.61 6.48 -16.44
CA LEU A 232 -4.81 7.27 -15.49
C LEU A 232 -5.69 7.82 -14.37
N LEU A 233 -6.87 8.34 -14.68
CA LEU A 233 -7.84 8.80 -13.68
C LEU A 233 -8.28 7.67 -12.73
N CYS A 234 -8.55 6.46 -13.24
CA CYS A 234 -8.88 5.31 -12.38
C CYS A 234 -7.74 5.00 -11.39
N SER A 235 -6.50 5.06 -11.87
CA SER A 235 -5.31 4.79 -11.04
C SER A 235 -5.05 5.89 -10.02
N PHE A 236 -5.29 7.15 -10.40
CA PHE A 236 -5.25 8.29 -9.49
C PHE A 236 -6.33 8.20 -8.41
N LEU A 237 -7.59 7.88 -8.79
CA LEU A 237 -8.68 7.69 -7.84
C LEU A 237 -8.38 6.56 -6.85
N ALA A 238 -7.82 5.44 -7.35
CA ALA A 238 -7.38 4.33 -6.49
C ALA A 238 -6.26 4.76 -5.54
N GLY A 239 -5.19 5.40 -6.03
CA GLY A 239 -4.07 5.83 -5.20
C GLY A 239 -4.45 6.85 -4.12
N MET A 240 -5.28 7.84 -4.48
CA MET A 240 -5.75 8.86 -3.54
C MET A 240 -6.82 8.33 -2.58
N GLY A 241 -7.72 7.47 -3.06
CA GLY A 241 -8.87 6.99 -2.29
C GLY A 241 -8.57 5.80 -1.38
N ALA A 242 -7.51 5.03 -1.66
CA ALA A 242 -7.18 3.82 -0.91
C ALA A 242 -6.97 4.08 0.59
N PHE A 243 -6.25 5.15 0.92
CA PHE A 243 -6.04 5.58 2.31
C PHE A 243 -7.38 5.82 3.02
N TRP A 244 -8.24 6.66 2.44
CA TRP A 244 -9.52 7.05 3.07
C TRP A 244 -10.47 5.86 3.27
N LEU A 245 -10.62 5.02 2.24
CA LEU A 245 -11.49 3.85 2.34
C LEU A 245 -10.92 2.79 3.29
N GLY A 246 -9.60 2.63 3.38
CA GLY A 246 -9.00 1.71 4.35
C GLY A 246 -9.11 2.22 5.78
N THR A 247 -8.96 3.52 6.01
CA THR A 247 -9.22 4.14 7.33
C THR A 247 -10.68 3.96 7.74
N ILE A 248 -11.64 3.99 6.81
CA ILE A 248 -13.03 3.64 7.12
C ILE A 248 -13.16 2.16 7.52
N GLN A 249 -12.51 1.24 6.81
CA GLN A 249 -12.51 -0.18 7.17
C GLN A 249 -11.92 -0.42 8.56
N PHE A 250 -10.83 0.28 8.88
CA PHE A 250 -10.24 0.30 10.21
C PHE A 250 -11.23 0.81 11.25
N ALA A 251 -11.80 1.99 11.01
CA ALA A 251 -12.66 2.66 11.97
C ALA A 251 -13.92 1.85 12.34
N VAL A 252 -14.48 1.09 11.40
CA VAL A 252 -15.70 0.30 11.62
C VAL A 252 -15.50 -0.87 12.59
N LEU A 253 -14.33 -1.52 12.58
CA LEU A 253 -14.06 -2.68 13.43
C LEU A 253 -13.20 -2.34 14.64
N TYR A 254 -12.16 -1.51 14.44
CA TYR A 254 -11.21 -1.18 15.48
C TYR A 254 -11.83 -0.31 16.57
N HIS A 255 -12.38 0.88 16.25
CA HIS A 255 -12.83 1.81 17.28
C HIS A 255 -13.93 1.26 18.18
N PRO A 256 -14.96 0.54 17.68
CA PRO A 256 -15.94 -0.07 18.57
C PRO A 256 -15.32 -1.11 19.51
N LEU A 257 -14.43 -1.98 19.01
CA LEU A 257 -13.87 -3.06 19.82
C LEU A 257 -12.77 -2.57 20.75
N HIS A 258 -11.78 -1.87 20.23
CA HIS A 258 -10.62 -1.40 20.98
C HIS A 258 -10.98 -0.19 21.85
N ASP A 259 -11.46 0.90 21.25
CA ASP A 259 -11.61 2.16 22.00
C ASP A 259 -12.83 2.17 22.91
N MET A 260 -13.94 1.51 22.53
CA MET A 260 -15.16 1.49 23.36
C MET A 260 -15.20 0.28 24.32
N PHE A 261 -14.75 -0.90 23.89
CA PHE A 261 -14.80 -2.13 24.71
C PHE A 261 -13.45 -2.55 25.32
N GLY A 262 -12.35 -1.85 25.02
CA GLY A 262 -11.03 -2.15 25.57
C GLY A 262 -10.45 -3.48 25.07
N VAL A 263 -10.87 -3.96 23.90
CA VAL A 263 -10.33 -5.18 23.30
C VAL A 263 -8.93 -4.89 22.76
N HIS A 264 -7.94 -5.67 23.20
CA HIS A 264 -6.55 -5.53 22.74
C HIS A 264 -6.44 -5.56 21.21
N THR A 265 -5.58 -4.70 20.65
CA THR A 265 -5.48 -4.47 19.21
C THR A 265 -5.19 -5.75 18.43
N GLU A 266 -4.33 -6.63 18.95
CA GLU A 266 -4.05 -7.95 18.36
C GLU A 266 -5.32 -8.71 17.97
N ILE A 267 -6.30 -8.75 18.88
CA ILE A 267 -7.54 -9.48 18.65
C ILE A 267 -8.34 -8.84 17.54
N THR A 268 -8.39 -7.50 17.50
CA THR A 268 -9.10 -6.76 16.44
C THR A 268 -8.46 -6.99 15.07
N THR A 269 -7.13 -6.96 14.98
CA THR A 269 -6.38 -7.23 13.73
C THR A 269 -6.56 -8.68 13.29
N ILE A 270 -6.45 -9.65 14.20
CA ILE A 270 -6.67 -11.07 13.86
C ILE A 270 -8.10 -11.29 13.37
N LEU A 271 -9.12 -10.71 14.01
CA LEU A 271 -10.52 -10.82 13.56
C LEU A 271 -10.72 -10.22 12.17
N PHE A 272 -10.08 -9.07 11.88
CA PHE A 272 -10.13 -8.45 10.57
C PHE A 272 -9.47 -9.33 9.49
N LEU A 273 -8.25 -9.79 9.72
CA LEU A 273 -7.55 -10.68 8.78
C LEU A 273 -8.27 -12.03 8.62
N ALA A 274 -8.81 -12.59 9.70
CA ALA A 274 -9.63 -13.80 9.65
C ALA A 274 -10.89 -13.61 8.81
N THR A 275 -11.54 -12.45 8.91
CA THR A 275 -12.69 -12.09 8.05
C THR A 275 -12.28 -12.07 6.58
N TYR A 276 -11.13 -11.48 6.25
CA TYR A 276 -10.58 -11.50 4.89
C TYR A 276 -10.33 -12.92 4.41
N ILE A 277 -9.72 -13.76 5.24
CA ILE A 277 -9.45 -15.17 4.93
C ILE A 277 -10.76 -15.91 4.62
N VAL A 278 -11.79 -15.74 5.44
CA VAL A 278 -13.10 -16.38 5.21
C VAL A 278 -13.74 -15.93 3.90
N ILE A 279 -13.68 -14.63 3.59
CA ILE A 279 -14.17 -14.07 2.31
C ILE A 279 -13.44 -14.72 1.14
N VAL A 280 -12.11 -14.76 1.19
CA VAL A 280 -11.26 -15.28 0.11
C VAL A 280 -11.46 -16.78 -0.08
N ILE A 281 -11.45 -17.57 0.99
CA ILE A 281 -11.67 -19.03 0.92
C ILE A 281 -13.08 -19.31 0.37
N THR A 282 -14.09 -18.56 0.80
CA THR A 282 -15.47 -18.75 0.31
C THR A 282 -15.56 -18.45 -1.18
N ALA A 283 -14.90 -17.39 -1.65
CA ALA A 283 -14.85 -17.03 -3.06
C ALA A 283 -14.11 -18.08 -3.90
N ASP A 284 -12.95 -18.50 -3.42
CA ASP A 284 -12.06 -19.45 -4.09
C ASP A 284 -12.70 -20.85 -4.22
N ARG A 285 -13.37 -21.34 -3.17
CA ARG A 285 -14.11 -22.63 -3.22
C ARG A 285 -15.32 -22.60 -4.15
N ARG A 286 -15.89 -21.42 -4.40
CA ARG A 286 -17.01 -21.22 -5.33
C ARG A 286 -16.54 -20.79 -6.72
N ASN A 287 -15.22 -20.72 -6.95
CA ASN A 287 -14.69 -20.24 -8.20
C ASN A 287 -14.82 -21.31 -9.29
N ASN A 288 -15.81 -21.14 -10.15
CA ASN A 288 -16.07 -22.03 -11.28
C ASN A 288 -15.25 -21.68 -12.52
N ASN A 289 -14.34 -20.70 -12.45
CA ASN A 289 -13.51 -20.33 -13.58
C ASN A 289 -12.41 -21.38 -13.81
N PRO A 290 -12.44 -22.15 -14.91
CA PRO A 290 -11.44 -23.19 -15.15
C PRO A 290 -10.03 -22.61 -15.28
N ALA A 291 -9.90 -21.36 -15.75
CA ALA A 291 -8.62 -20.66 -15.88
C ALA A 291 -7.94 -20.40 -14.53
N ALA A 292 -8.66 -20.45 -13.40
CA ALA A 292 -8.09 -20.25 -12.08
C ALA A 292 -7.18 -21.42 -11.63
N ARG A 293 -7.32 -22.60 -12.24
CA ARG A 293 -6.66 -23.86 -11.81
C ARG A 293 -5.91 -24.57 -12.93
N THR A 294 -5.63 -23.89 -14.04
CA THR A 294 -4.87 -24.49 -15.15
C THR A 294 -3.41 -24.75 -14.80
N GLY A 295 -2.90 -24.11 -13.74
CA GLY A 295 -1.48 -24.01 -13.46
C GLY A 295 -0.77 -23.07 -14.43
N ASN A 296 0.42 -22.64 -14.04
CA ASN A 296 1.31 -21.84 -14.88
C ASN A 296 2.65 -22.56 -15.03
N LYS A 297 2.97 -22.98 -16.26
CA LYS A 297 4.26 -23.63 -16.57
C LYS A 297 5.45 -22.69 -16.35
N TYR A 298 5.26 -21.39 -16.58
CA TYR A 298 6.26 -20.34 -16.45
C TYR A 298 5.92 -19.46 -15.24
N TRP A 299 5.77 -20.11 -14.08
CA TRP A 299 5.37 -19.45 -12.85
C TRP A 299 6.47 -18.62 -12.20
N PHE A 300 7.73 -18.99 -12.44
CA PHE A 300 8.88 -18.26 -11.95
C PHE A 300 9.21 -17.09 -12.88
N ASP A 301 8.46 -16.00 -12.72
CA ASP A 301 8.62 -14.75 -13.43
C ASP A 301 9.29 -13.67 -12.54
N GLU A 302 9.31 -12.42 -13.00
CA GLU A 302 9.97 -11.33 -12.28
C GLU A 302 9.42 -11.15 -10.86
N LEU A 303 8.12 -11.40 -10.65
CA LEU A 303 7.47 -11.25 -9.35
C LEU A 303 7.77 -12.42 -8.42
N ALA A 304 7.73 -13.66 -8.92
CA ALA A 304 8.15 -14.81 -8.14
C ALA A 304 9.63 -14.73 -7.74
N CYS A 305 10.48 -14.20 -8.64
CA CYS A 305 11.88 -13.89 -8.34
C CYS A 305 11.99 -12.82 -7.25
N ALA A 306 11.20 -11.74 -7.34
CA ALA A 306 11.19 -10.66 -6.36
C ALA A 306 10.86 -11.18 -4.94
N ILE A 307 9.80 -11.99 -4.80
CA ILE A 307 9.41 -12.61 -3.52
C ILE A 307 10.52 -13.52 -3.00
N ALA A 308 11.14 -14.33 -3.87
CA ALA A 308 12.22 -15.22 -3.47
C ALA A 308 13.44 -14.46 -2.96
N LEU A 309 13.83 -13.37 -3.64
CA LEU A 309 14.93 -12.51 -3.22
C LEU A 309 14.64 -11.81 -1.89
N GLU A 310 13.43 -11.28 -1.72
CA GLU A 310 12.98 -10.64 -0.49
C GLU A 310 13.04 -11.59 0.72
N TYR A 311 12.40 -12.75 0.60
CA TYR A 311 12.35 -13.72 1.68
C TYR A 311 13.71 -14.33 1.99
N LEU A 312 14.51 -14.63 0.96
CA LEU A 312 15.87 -15.09 1.16
C LEU A 312 16.72 -14.03 1.88
N PHE A 313 16.55 -12.76 1.51
CA PHE A 313 17.25 -11.66 2.17
C PHE A 313 16.92 -11.60 3.66
N PHE A 314 15.64 -11.61 4.05
CA PHE A 314 15.28 -11.56 5.48
C PHE A 314 15.71 -12.82 6.25
N MET A 315 15.62 -14.00 5.62
CA MET A 315 16.12 -15.24 6.21
C MET A 315 17.63 -15.21 6.45
N ILE A 316 18.41 -14.56 5.59
CA ILE A 316 19.84 -14.34 5.78
C ILE A 316 20.09 -13.26 6.82
N LEU A 317 19.39 -12.12 6.71
CA LEU A 317 19.56 -10.96 7.57
C LEU A 317 19.37 -11.31 9.05
N VAL A 318 18.34 -12.10 9.40
CA VAL A 318 18.11 -12.49 10.80
C VAL A 318 19.26 -13.33 11.39
N VAL A 319 19.99 -14.06 10.54
CA VAL A 319 21.12 -14.91 10.95
C VAL A 319 22.41 -14.11 11.09
N ILE A 320 22.66 -13.17 10.18
CA ILE A 320 23.95 -12.44 10.12
C ILE A 320 23.88 -11.04 10.71
N GLY A 321 22.74 -10.36 10.61
CA GLY A 321 22.52 -8.97 11.02
C GLY A 321 22.67 -8.79 12.52
N ASN A 322 23.58 -7.92 12.95
CA ASN A 322 23.83 -7.64 14.35
C ASN A 322 23.33 -6.23 14.71
N PRO A 323 22.15 -6.11 15.34
CA PRO A 323 21.54 -4.82 15.64
C PRO A 323 22.38 -3.97 16.61
N VAL A 324 23.25 -4.59 17.43
CA VAL A 324 24.17 -3.85 18.32
C VAL A 324 25.15 -2.96 17.55
N ASN A 325 25.48 -3.35 16.32
CA ASN A 325 26.41 -2.61 15.49
C ASN A 325 25.71 -1.48 14.70
N VAL A 326 24.39 -1.33 14.85
CA VAL A 326 23.61 -0.34 14.11
C VAL A 326 23.60 0.98 14.87
N VAL A 327 23.98 2.04 14.16
CA VAL A 327 23.84 3.43 14.59
C VAL A 327 22.99 4.16 13.56
N SER A 328 21.75 4.49 13.95
CA SER A 328 20.81 5.22 13.10
C SER A 328 20.85 6.70 13.48
N GLU A 329 21.64 7.48 12.74
CA GLU A 329 21.70 8.94 12.85
C GLU A 329 20.68 9.58 11.90
N GLY A 330 19.76 10.37 12.43
CA GLY A 330 18.74 11.00 11.61
C GLY A 330 17.69 11.74 12.40
N LEU A 331 16.59 12.02 11.72
CA LEU A 331 15.38 12.53 12.34
C LEU A 331 14.69 11.39 13.10
N HIS A 332 14.40 11.60 14.38
CA HIS A 332 13.69 10.64 15.23
C HIS A 332 12.59 11.35 16.03
N GLN A 333 11.86 10.63 16.88
CA GLN A 333 10.91 11.24 17.79
C GLN A 333 11.60 12.35 18.60
N THR A 334 11.08 13.57 18.51
CA THR A 334 11.72 14.74 19.11
C THR A 334 11.90 14.56 20.62
N ILE A 335 13.10 14.85 21.13
CA ILE A 335 13.39 14.84 22.57
C ILE A 335 13.13 16.24 23.12
N GLY A 336 12.40 16.31 24.24
CA GLY A 336 11.96 17.57 24.84
C GLY A 336 11.33 17.38 26.21
N ASN A 337 10.43 18.28 26.59
CA ASN A 337 9.77 18.24 27.90
C ASN A 337 8.77 17.08 28.02
N CYS A 338 9.05 16.13 28.91
CA CYS A 338 8.21 14.95 29.14
C CYS A 338 6.76 15.22 29.54
N ASN A 339 6.46 16.42 30.06
CA ASN A 339 5.11 16.77 30.54
C ASN A 339 4.21 17.30 29.43
N ASP A 340 4.75 17.55 28.23
CA ASP A 340 3.98 18.10 27.12
C ASP A 340 3.20 16.99 26.43
N LEU A 341 1.88 17.11 26.46
CA LEU A 341 0.95 16.17 25.83
C LEU A 341 0.40 16.74 24.52
N GLN A 342 0.20 15.86 23.56
CA GLN A 342 -0.45 16.14 22.29
C GLN A 342 -1.78 15.37 22.23
N GLN A 343 -2.82 16.06 21.77
CA GLN A 343 -4.12 15.44 21.51
C GLN A 343 -4.07 14.69 20.18
N VAL A 344 -4.70 13.52 20.13
CA VAL A 344 -4.85 12.69 18.93
C VAL A 344 -6.34 12.54 18.65
N HIS A 345 -6.80 13.06 17.51
CA HIS A 345 -8.20 12.96 17.13
C HIS A 345 -8.46 11.68 16.34
N THR A 346 -9.33 10.83 16.86
CA THR A 346 -9.78 9.65 16.14
C THR A 346 -10.90 10.00 15.14
N PRO A 347 -11.05 9.24 14.04
CA PRO A 347 -12.17 9.40 13.10
C PRO A 347 -13.58 9.31 13.74
N THR A 348 -13.73 8.68 14.90
CA THR A 348 -14.99 8.60 15.65
C THR A 348 -15.26 9.82 16.52
N GLY A 349 -14.34 10.79 16.55
CA GLY A 349 -14.43 12.00 17.37
C GLY A 349 -13.95 11.83 18.80
N MET A 350 -13.41 10.66 19.17
CA MET A 350 -12.74 10.48 20.47
C MET A 350 -11.38 11.18 20.47
N ILE A 351 -11.05 11.83 21.58
CA ILE A 351 -9.77 12.51 21.78
C ILE A 351 -8.90 11.64 22.68
N LEU A 352 -7.83 11.11 22.12
CA LEU A 352 -6.79 10.40 22.86
C LEU A 352 -5.62 11.35 23.14
N GLN A 353 -4.68 10.94 24.00
CA GLN A 353 -3.50 11.73 24.33
C GLN A 353 -2.24 10.88 24.17
N LYS A 354 -1.19 11.50 23.60
CA LYS A 354 0.17 10.95 23.54
C LYS A 354 1.17 11.98 24.07
N LYS A 355 2.36 11.56 24.49
CA LYS A 355 3.44 12.51 24.80
C LYS A 355 3.92 13.14 23.50
N LYS A 356 4.12 14.46 23.50
CA LYS A 356 4.67 15.17 22.33
C LYS A 356 6.13 14.80 22.05
N TYR A 357 6.89 14.53 23.12
CA TYR A 357 8.32 14.28 23.05
C TYR A 357 8.70 12.91 23.61
N LEU A 358 9.81 12.35 23.13
CA LEU A 358 10.44 11.16 23.70
C LEU A 358 11.04 11.49 25.06
N CYS A 359 10.71 10.65 26.05
CA CYS A 359 11.20 10.78 27.42
C CYS A 359 12.42 9.92 27.66
N ILE A 360 13.63 10.48 27.58
CA ILE A 360 14.90 9.73 27.79
C ILE A 360 14.89 8.91 29.08
N ASN A 361 14.31 9.44 30.17
CA ASN A 361 14.29 8.76 31.47
C ASN A 361 13.15 7.73 31.63
N ASN A 362 12.18 7.69 30.72
CA ASN A 362 10.96 6.90 30.86
C ASN A 362 10.30 6.63 29.49
N TYR A 363 11.03 5.92 28.63
CA TYR A 363 10.56 5.31 27.38
C TYR A 363 10.66 3.78 27.51
N ASP A 364 9.84 3.03 26.79
CA ASP A 364 9.75 1.57 26.93
C ASP A 364 10.18 0.78 25.68
N GLU A 365 10.65 1.48 24.65
CA GLU A 365 11.21 0.89 23.43
C GLU A 365 12.53 0.17 23.72
N LYS A 366 12.55 -1.17 23.62
CA LYS A 366 13.75 -1.98 23.93
C LYS A 366 14.57 -2.36 22.71
N TYR A 367 14.16 -1.98 21.51
CA TYR A 367 14.88 -2.31 20.27
C TYR A 367 15.98 -1.30 19.92
N PHE A 368 15.99 -0.12 20.55
CA PHE A 368 17.08 0.85 20.50
C PHE A 368 17.35 1.44 21.88
N ASP A 369 18.54 2.02 22.05
CA ASP A 369 18.91 2.87 23.18
C ASP A 369 19.99 3.89 22.74
N PHE A 370 20.76 4.44 23.69
CA PHE A 370 21.79 5.45 23.46
C PHE A 370 23.22 5.00 23.78
N HIS A 371 23.48 3.68 23.87
CA HIS A 371 24.78 3.15 24.35
C HIS A 371 25.99 3.51 23.47
N CYS A 372 25.77 3.77 22.18
CA CYS A 372 26.80 4.17 21.22
C CYS A 372 27.19 5.66 21.32
N LEU A 373 26.43 6.47 22.09
CA LEU A 373 26.78 7.87 22.30
C LEU A 373 27.85 8.04 23.38
N PRO A 374 28.68 9.09 23.33
CA PRO A 374 29.66 9.39 24.39
C PRO A 374 28.98 9.51 25.76
N GLY A 375 29.36 8.63 26.69
CA GLY A 375 28.74 8.58 28.03
C GLY A 375 27.36 7.94 28.08
N GLY A 376 26.89 7.31 26.99
CA GLY A 376 25.62 6.59 26.94
C GLY A 376 24.37 7.49 27.04
N ALA A 377 24.52 8.79 26.78
CA ALA A 377 23.48 9.78 26.99
C ALA A 377 23.41 10.78 25.84
N VAL A 378 22.20 11.24 25.55
CA VAL A 378 21.96 12.31 24.58
C VAL A 378 22.31 13.66 25.19
N LYS A 379 23.09 14.47 24.47
CA LYS A 379 23.40 15.84 24.89
C LYS A 379 22.32 16.80 24.38
N MET A 380 21.54 17.38 25.30
CA MET A 380 20.54 18.38 24.95
C MET A 380 21.17 19.71 24.54
N PRO A 381 20.53 20.49 23.64
CA PRO A 381 20.92 21.86 23.32
C PRO A 381 20.94 22.76 24.57
N GLU A 382 21.91 23.69 24.64
CA GLU A 382 22.07 24.61 25.78
C GLU A 382 20.92 25.62 25.91
N ASP A 383 20.24 25.92 24.80
CA ASP A 383 19.08 26.81 24.73
C ASP A 383 17.77 26.13 25.18
N GLY A 384 17.81 24.83 25.49
CA GLY A 384 16.64 24.04 25.86
C GLY A 384 15.69 23.76 24.70
N SER A 385 16.12 23.99 23.45
CA SER A 385 15.32 23.66 22.27
C SER A 385 15.11 22.15 22.13
N PRO A 386 13.96 21.71 21.56
CA PRO A 386 13.72 20.30 21.30
C PRO A 386 14.74 19.73 20.31
N LEU A 387 15.22 18.52 20.57
CA LEU A 387 16.21 17.84 19.73
C LEU A 387 15.52 16.85 18.79
N GLU A 388 15.52 17.16 17.50
CA GLU A 388 14.88 16.34 16.46
C GLU A 388 15.87 15.42 15.73
N TRP A 389 17.13 15.85 15.62
CA TRP A 389 18.19 15.12 14.92
C TRP A 389 19.20 14.57 15.91
N TYR A 390 19.26 13.25 16.06
CA TYR A 390 20.19 12.57 16.95
C TYR A 390 20.49 11.15 16.47
N ALA A 391 21.44 10.48 17.11
CA ALA A 391 21.74 9.09 16.83
C ALA A 391 21.15 8.17 17.91
N ILE A 392 20.59 7.04 17.46
CA ILE A 392 20.14 5.93 18.30
C ILE A 392 20.89 4.67 17.91
N CYS A 393 20.97 3.73 18.85
CA CYS A 393 21.80 2.55 18.75
C CYS A 393 20.89 1.32 18.86
N GLY A 394 21.00 0.36 17.94
CA GLY A 394 20.20 -0.86 18.02
C GLY A 394 20.60 -1.74 19.19
N THR A 395 19.65 -2.45 19.80
CA THR A 395 19.95 -3.34 20.93
C THR A 395 20.14 -4.79 20.50
N GLN A 396 20.83 -5.58 21.31
CA GLN A 396 21.01 -7.01 21.03
C GLN A 396 19.68 -7.79 20.97
N TYR A 397 19.68 -8.93 20.28
CA TYR A 397 18.57 -9.88 20.36
C TYR A 397 18.47 -10.43 21.79
N LYS A 398 17.29 -10.35 22.40
CA LYS A 398 17.02 -11.07 23.65
C LYS A 398 17.10 -12.59 23.45
N ASN A 399 16.54 -13.05 22.33
CA ASN A 399 16.56 -14.44 21.91
C ASN A 399 16.63 -14.49 20.37
N ARG A 400 17.84 -14.62 19.81
CA ARG A 400 18.03 -14.62 18.35
C ARG A 400 17.38 -15.83 17.69
N ALA A 401 17.36 -16.98 18.36
CA ALA A 401 16.76 -18.20 17.83
C ALA A 401 15.25 -18.06 17.59
N GLU A 402 14.56 -17.30 18.44
CA GLU A 402 13.14 -16.98 18.28
C GLU A 402 12.88 -16.11 17.06
N TYR A 403 13.69 -15.07 16.84
CA TYR A 403 13.63 -14.27 15.60
C TYR A 403 13.91 -15.13 14.36
N ILE A 404 14.94 -15.97 14.39
CA ILE A 404 15.24 -16.89 13.27
C ILE A 404 14.04 -17.80 12.99
N ALA A 405 13.48 -18.44 14.02
CA ALA A 405 12.36 -19.37 13.86
C ALA A 405 11.13 -18.67 13.26
N ILE A 406 10.86 -17.43 13.66
CA ILE A 406 9.69 -16.68 13.20
C ILE A 406 9.88 -16.17 11.79
N ILE A 407 11.01 -15.53 11.48
CA ILE A 407 11.29 -15.02 10.13
C ILE A 407 11.35 -16.18 9.14
N TRP A 408 12.05 -17.27 9.47
CA TRP A 408 12.08 -18.43 8.59
C TRP A 408 10.70 -19.09 8.46
N GLY A 409 9.95 -19.19 9.56
CA GLY A 409 8.59 -19.72 9.56
C GLY A 409 7.66 -18.93 8.64
N ILE A 410 7.66 -17.61 8.78
CA ILE A 410 6.91 -16.64 7.94
C ILE A 410 7.31 -16.79 6.47
N CYS A 411 8.60 -16.65 6.15
CA CYS A 411 9.11 -16.68 4.79
C CYS A 411 8.84 -18.03 4.09
N ILE A 412 9.01 -19.16 4.79
CA ILE A 412 8.76 -20.49 4.21
C ILE A 412 7.25 -20.72 4.02
N LEU A 413 6.44 -20.39 5.03
CA LEU A 413 4.99 -20.59 4.96
C LEU A 413 4.37 -19.72 3.86
N TYR A 414 4.65 -18.42 3.87
CA TYR A 414 4.11 -17.49 2.88
C TYR A 414 4.73 -17.71 1.51
N GLY A 415 6.02 -18.06 1.45
CA GLY A 415 6.67 -18.48 0.20
C GLY A 415 5.99 -19.70 -0.43
N PHE A 416 5.55 -20.67 0.39
CA PHE A 416 4.76 -21.79 -0.10
C PHE A 416 3.37 -21.36 -0.60
N ILE A 417 2.69 -20.43 0.09
CA ILE A 417 1.41 -19.88 -0.37
C ILE A 417 1.60 -19.17 -1.73
N PHE A 418 2.61 -18.29 -1.85
CA PHE A 418 2.92 -17.63 -3.12
C PHE A 418 3.31 -18.60 -4.22
N TYR A 419 4.01 -19.69 -3.90
CA TYR A 419 4.26 -20.77 -4.85
C TYR A 419 2.94 -21.41 -5.34
N GLN A 420 1.98 -21.68 -4.46
CA GLN A 420 0.67 -22.22 -4.88
C GLN A 420 -0.06 -21.24 -5.79
N ILE A 421 -0.05 -19.95 -5.45
CA ILE A 421 -0.66 -18.90 -6.28
C ILE A 421 0.04 -18.80 -7.64
N ALA A 422 1.38 -18.74 -7.66
CA ALA A 422 2.13 -18.56 -8.89
C ALA A 422 2.09 -19.79 -9.80
N ALA A 423 2.27 -21.00 -9.24
CA ALA A 423 2.48 -22.23 -10.01
C ALA A 423 1.20 -23.04 -10.25
N LYS A 424 0.28 -23.07 -9.28
CA LYS A 424 -0.93 -23.91 -9.35
C LYS A 424 -2.18 -23.15 -9.73
N SER A 425 -2.15 -21.83 -9.72
CA SER A 425 -3.28 -21.01 -10.16
C SER A 425 -3.18 -20.63 -11.64
N GLY A 426 -4.04 -19.74 -12.12
CA GLY A 426 -4.04 -19.29 -13.50
C GLY A 426 -2.80 -18.50 -13.89
N THR A 427 -2.62 -18.26 -15.19
CA THR A 427 -1.62 -17.31 -15.68
C THR A 427 -2.06 -15.87 -15.43
N THR A 428 -1.09 -14.95 -15.38
CA THR A 428 -1.33 -13.51 -15.32
C THR A 428 -2.35 -13.11 -16.39
N PRO A 429 -3.51 -12.52 -16.02
CA PRO A 429 -4.55 -12.19 -16.98
C PRO A 429 -4.05 -11.27 -18.09
N ILE A 430 -4.25 -11.69 -19.34
CA ILE A 430 -4.00 -10.85 -20.51
C ILE A 430 -5.18 -9.90 -20.66
N VAL A 431 -4.91 -8.60 -20.66
CA VAL A 431 -5.93 -7.57 -20.89
C VAL A 431 -6.19 -7.49 -22.39
N PRO A 432 -7.43 -7.71 -22.86
CA PRO A 432 -7.74 -7.62 -24.28
C PRO A 432 -7.56 -6.17 -24.77
N VAL A 433 -6.93 -5.99 -25.94
CA VAL A 433 -6.63 -4.68 -26.51
C VAL A 433 -7.50 -4.44 -27.74
N LYS A 434 -8.17 -3.30 -27.77
CA LYS A 434 -9.02 -2.89 -28.90
C LYS A 434 -8.16 -2.60 -30.14
N ARG A 435 -8.35 -3.39 -31.19
CA ARG A 435 -7.64 -3.22 -32.47
C ARG A 435 -8.40 -2.25 -33.39
N TYR A 436 -7.76 -1.15 -33.74
CA TYR A 436 -8.27 -0.25 -34.79
C TYR A 436 -7.81 -0.77 -36.15
N GLN A 437 -8.70 -1.44 -36.88
CA GLN A 437 -8.43 -1.74 -38.28
C GLN A 437 -8.38 -0.44 -39.07
N LYS A 438 -7.25 -0.19 -39.74
CA LYS A 438 -7.11 0.92 -40.67
C LYS A 438 -7.97 0.57 -41.87
N VAL A 439 -9.18 1.12 -41.96
CA VAL A 439 -10.01 1.00 -43.15
C VAL A 439 -9.28 1.76 -44.25
N THR A 440 -8.53 1.03 -45.08
CA THR A 440 -8.03 1.57 -46.34
C THR A 440 -9.25 1.79 -47.21
N VAL A 441 -9.76 3.02 -47.23
CA VAL A 441 -10.75 3.43 -48.21
C VAL A 441 -10.06 3.34 -49.56
N VAL A 442 -10.25 2.23 -50.26
CA VAL A 442 -9.92 2.11 -51.68
C VAL A 442 -10.82 3.13 -52.35
N ARG A 443 -10.25 4.30 -52.65
CA ARG A 443 -10.90 5.33 -53.42
C ARG A 443 -10.92 4.80 -54.85
N ASP A 444 -11.98 4.09 -55.21
CA ASP A 444 -12.23 3.74 -56.61
C ASP A 444 -12.19 5.03 -57.40
N LYS A 445 -11.14 5.19 -58.21
CA LYS A 445 -11.07 6.22 -59.24
C LYS A 445 -12.19 5.89 -60.22
N ILE A 446 -13.35 6.50 -60.03
CA ILE A 446 -14.38 6.59 -61.06
C ILE A 446 -13.72 7.39 -62.19
N ASN A 447 -13.25 6.68 -63.21
CA ASN A 447 -12.88 7.26 -64.49
C ASN A 447 -14.17 7.78 -65.12
N SER A 448 -14.39 9.09 -65.02
CA SER A 448 -15.40 9.79 -65.82
C SER A 448 -14.96 9.76 -67.29
N PRO A 449 -15.77 9.25 -68.23
CA PRO A 449 -15.51 9.43 -69.65
C PRO A 449 -15.88 10.86 -70.06
N GLU A 450 -14.94 11.56 -70.70
CA GLU A 450 -15.19 12.79 -71.43
C GLU A 450 -16.30 12.55 -72.45
N THR A 451 -17.42 13.25 -72.31
CA THR A 451 -18.41 13.37 -73.39
C THR A 451 -18.61 14.84 -73.72
N SER A 452 -18.32 15.16 -74.96
CA SER A 452 -18.42 16.48 -75.56
C SER A 452 -19.83 16.75 -76.08
N ARG A 453 -20.12 18.05 -76.20
CA ARG A 453 -21.11 18.74 -77.07
C ARG A 453 -22.53 19.07 -76.57
N SER A 454 -22.75 20.38 -76.65
CA SER A 454 -23.88 21.14 -77.22
C SER A 454 -25.18 21.34 -76.41
N THR A 455 -25.34 22.59 -75.96
CA THR A 455 -26.56 23.41 -75.87
C THR A 455 -27.40 23.37 -77.17
N PRO A 456 -28.74 23.64 -77.19
CA PRO A 456 -29.37 24.81 -76.54
C PRO A 456 -30.85 24.71 -76.04
N SER A 457 -31.26 25.79 -75.33
CA SER A 457 -32.58 26.48 -75.39
C SER A 457 -33.78 26.08 -74.50
N LYS A 458 -34.00 26.91 -73.45
CA LYS A 458 -35.22 27.62 -72.98
C LYS A 458 -36.64 27.01 -73.14
N LYS A 459 -37.35 26.89 -72.00
CA LYS A 459 -38.68 27.47 -71.62
C LYS A 459 -39.12 26.85 -70.27
N ALA A 460 -39.17 27.58 -69.15
CA ALA A 460 -40.24 28.47 -68.63
C ALA A 460 -41.43 27.76 -67.92
N SER A 461 -41.82 28.32 -66.76
CA SER A 461 -43.06 28.11 -65.96
C SER A 461 -42.96 27.13 -64.78
N SER A 462 -42.84 27.64 -63.53
CA SER A 462 -43.89 27.81 -62.48
C SER A 462 -44.09 26.51 -61.66
N THR A 463 -44.29 26.43 -60.32
CA THR A 463 -44.83 27.32 -59.29
C THR A 463 -44.56 26.66 -57.89
N THR A 464 -44.12 27.45 -56.89
CA THR A 464 -44.51 27.44 -55.45
C THR A 464 -44.33 26.21 -54.50
N PRO A 465 -44.47 26.34 -53.14
CA PRO A 465 -43.34 26.14 -52.23
C PRO A 465 -43.58 25.14 -51.06
N ASP A 466 -42.58 25.06 -50.17
CA ASP A 466 -42.63 24.64 -48.76
C ASP A 466 -43.05 23.20 -48.38
N LYS A 467 -42.13 22.49 -47.70
CA LYS A 467 -42.35 21.98 -46.33
C LYS A 467 -41.14 21.22 -45.76
N LYS A 468 -40.74 21.67 -44.56
CA LYS A 468 -40.30 20.92 -43.37
C LYS A 468 -39.44 19.66 -43.59
N LYS A 469 -38.13 19.77 -43.28
CA LYS A 469 -37.33 18.61 -42.87
C LYS A 469 -37.29 18.52 -41.35
N THR A 470 -38.02 17.53 -40.86
CA THR A 470 -37.99 17.00 -39.49
C THR A 470 -36.63 16.40 -39.19
N LEU A 471 -36.07 16.74 -38.03
CA LEU A 471 -34.86 16.17 -37.46
C LEU A 471 -35.19 14.72 -36.99
N THR A 472 -34.66 13.71 -37.68
CA THR A 472 -34.72 12.31 -37.22
C THR A 472 -33.41 11.94 -36.54
N THR A 473 -33.47 11.78 -35.22
CA THR A 473 -32.48 11.15 -34.36
C THR A 473 -32.29 9.67 -34.78
N PRO A 474 -31.05 9.14 -34.84
CA PRO A 474 -30.85 7.71 -35.07
C PRO A 474 -31.18 6.88 -33.82
N PRO A 475 -31.68 5.64 -33.98
CA PRO A 475 -32.13 4.81 -32.88
C PRO A 475 -30.95 4.21 -32.09
N ILE A 476 -31.10 4.22 -30.77
CA ILE A 476 -30.25 3.55 -29.80
C ILE A 476 -30.41 2.02 -29.97
N PRO A 477 -29.34 1.22 -30.11
CA PRO A 477 -29.46 -0.22 -30.14
C PRO A 477 -29.81 -0.77 -28.75
N ARG A 478 -31.01 -1.34 -28.60
CA ARG A 478 -31.33 -2.23 -27.48
C ARG A 478 -30.42 -3.46 -27.56
N ARG A 479 -29.52 -3.62 -26.60
CA ARG A 479 -28.83 -4.91 -26.39
C ARG A 479 -29.83 -5.91 -25.81
N ILE A 480 -29.93 -7.02 -26.54
CA ILE A 480 -30.69 -8.23 -26.24
C ILE A 480 -30.12 -8.84 -24.97
N PHE A 481 -30.97 -8.98 -23.95
CA PHE A 481 -30.78 -9.91 -22.85
C PHE A 481 -30.90 -11.33 -23.42
N SER A 482 -29.86 -12.13 -23.27
CA SER A 482 -29.98 -13.58 -23.38
C SER A 482 -30.69 -14.10 -22.13
N GLU A 483 -31.96 -14.48 -22.26
CA GLU A 483 -32.68 -15.30 -21.28
C GLU A 483 -31.99 -16.66 -21.07
N PRO A 484 -32.06 -17.24 -19.87
CA PRO A 484 -31.54 -18.57 -19.58
C PRO A 484 -32.46 -19.66 -20.15
N GLN A 485 -31.85 -20.65 -20.79
CA GLN A 485 -32.52 -21.81 -21.36
C GLN A 485 -33.19 -22.70 -20.31
N SER A 486 -34.48 -22.93 -20.56
CA SER A 486 -35.31 -24.12 -20.33
C SER A 486 -35.07 -25.01 -19.10
N HIS A 487 -36.09 -24.99 -18.25
CA HIS A 487 -36.54 -26.10 -17.40
C HIS A 487 -36.34 -27.48 -18.06
N LYS A 488 -35.59 -28.35 -17.38
CA LYS A 488 -35.79 -29.80 -17.45
C LYS A 488 -36.56 -30.22 -16.21
N GLU A 489 -37.74 -30.78 -16.42
CA GLU A 489 -38.53 -31.48 -15.41
C GLU A 489 -37.68 -32.60 -14.79
N PHE A 490 -37.49 -32.52 -13.47
CA PHE A 490 -37.03 -33.65 -12.66
C PHE A 490 -38.25 -34.22 -11.94
N VAL A 491 -38.58 -35.45 -12.31
CA VAL A 491 -39.57 -36.30 -11.66
C VAL A 491 -39.11 -36.58 -10.22
N ALA A 492 -39.95 -36.22 -9.25
CA ALA A 492 -39.72 -36.47 -7.83
C ALA A 492 -39.93 -37.96 -7.47
N PRO A 493 -39.04 -38.60 -6.68
CA PRO A 493 -39.36 -39.86 -6.03
C PRO A 493 -40.21 -39.61 -4.78
N SER A 494 -41.28 -40.38 -4.66
CA SER A 494 -42.21 -40.48 -3.54
C SER A 494 -41.51 -40.84 -2.21
N ILE A 495 -41.73 -40.02 -1.18
CA ILE A 495 -41.38 -40.29 0.22
C ILE A 495 -42.58 -40.95 0.92
N PRO A 496 -42.44 -42.10 1.60
CA PRO A 496 -43.49 -42.64 2.44
C PRO A 496 -43.56 -41.94 3.81
N LYS A 497 -44.79 -41.70 4.26
CA LYS A 497 -45.15 -41.16 5.58
C LYS A 497 -45.10 -42.22 6.68
N TYR A 498 -44.98 -41.71 7.92
CA TYR A 498 -45.30 -42.29 9.24
C TYR A 498 -44.16 -42.94 10.06
N MET A 499 -43.77 -42.27 11.15
CA MET A 499 -44.10 -42.71 12.52
C MET A 499 -43.90 -41.57 13.55
N THR A 500 -44.79 -41.54 14.52
CA THR A 500 -45.02 -40.57 15.60
C THR A 500 -44.05 -40.72 16.80
N PRO A 501 -44.00 -39.71 17.72
CA PRO A 501 -43.06 -39.68 18.84
C PRO A 501 -43.61 -40.39 20.09
N ARG A 502 -42.71 -40.90 20.95
CA ARG A 502 -43.05 -41.39 22.29
C ARG A 502 -42.24 -40.61 23.34
N ALA A 503 -42.97 -39.91 24.20
CA ALA A 503 -42.50 -39.29 25.43
C ALA A 503 -42.46 -40.31 26.58
N SER A 504 -41.56 -40.08 27.55
CA SER A 504 -41.64 -40.41 29.00
C SER A 504 -40.24 -40.15 29.61
N SER A 505 -39.99 -39.03 30.29
CA SER A 505 -40.17 -38.81 31.75
C SER A 505 -39.28 -39.68 32.65
N MET A 506 -38.30 -39.07 33.35
CA MET A 506 -38.14 -39.15 34.82
C MET A 506 -36.93 -38.31 35.31
N ILE A 507 -37.24 -37.40 36.24
CA ILE A 507 -36.37 -36.68 37.20
C ILE A 507 -36.33 -37.55 38.49
N PRO A 508 -35.25 -37.58 39.33
CA PRO A 508 -35.07 -36.66 40.48
C PRO A 508 -33.62 -36.15 40.63
N GLU A 509 -33.39 -34.85 40.91
CA GLU A 509 -33.16 -34.21 42.22
C GLU A 509 -31.87 -34.61 42.98
N THR A 510 -30.90 -33.65 43.02
CA THR A 510 -30.08 -33.06 44.13
C THR A 510 -29.66 -33.92 45.37
N PRO A 511 -28.60 -33.58 46.17
CA PRO A 511 -28.10 -32.22 46.46
C PRO A 511 -26.57 -32.00 46.73
N SER A 512 -26.19 -30.72 46.70
CA SER A 512 -25.21 -30.01 47.56
C SER A 512 -23.93 -30.69 48.06
N ARG A 513 -22.77 -30.05 47.79
CA ARG A 513 -21.79 -29.78 48.86
C ARG A 513 -20.90 -28.57 48.60
N THR A 514 -20.99 -27.66 49.55
CA THR A 514 -20.08 -26.58 49.91
C THR A 514 -18.62 -27.03 50.04
N LEU A 515 -17.67 -26.18 49.63
CA LEU A 515 -16.42 -26.00 50.36
C LEU A 515 -15.86 -24.60 50.11
N ARG A 516 -15.43 -24.01 51.22
CA ARG A 516 -15.09 -22.63 51.50
C ARG A 516 -13.76 -22.70 52.23
N GLU A 517 -12.67 -22.18 51.67
CA GLU A 517 -11.42 -21.89 52.39
C GLU A 517 -10.60 -20.88 51.57
N ARG A 518 -10.64 -19.59 51.91
CA ARG A 518 -9.77 -18.83 52.84
C ARG A 518 -8.29 -18.76 52.45
N ARG A 519 -7.94 -17.55 51.96
CA ARG A 519 -6.78 -16.67 52.25
C ARG A 519 -5.40 -17.31 52.43
N LYS A 520 -4.42 -16.75 51.71
CA LYS A 520 -3.31 -16.01 52.34
C LYS A 520 -2.66 -15.02 51.37
N ILE A 521 -2.72 -13.75 51.79
CA ILE A 521 -1.89 -12.63 51.38
C ILE A 521 -0.53 -12.82 52.07
N SER A 522 0.57 -12.56 51.38
CA SER A 522 1.88 -12.34 52.01
C SER A 522 2.63 -11.23 51.27
N TYR A 523 2.71 -10.07 51.91
CA TYR A 523 3.77 -9.08 51.72
C TYR A 523 5.00 -9.50 52.54
N LYS A 524 6.20 -9.32 51.96
CA LYS A 524 7.53 -9.11 52.58
C LYS A 524 8.53 -9.17 51.42
N GLU A 525 9.52 -8.29 51.27
CA GLU A 525 10.06 -7.22 52.09
C GLU A 525 10.78 -6.23 51.15
#